data_AF-A0A971LXY0-F1
#
_entry.id   AF-A0A971LXY0-F1
#
_cell.length_a   1.000
_cell.length_b   1.000
_cell.length_c   1.000
_cell.angle_alpha   90.00
_cell.angle_beta   90.00
_cell.angle_gamma   90.00
#
_symmetry.space_group_name_H-M   'P 1'
#
loop_
_entity.id
_entity.type
_entity.pdbx_description
1 polymer ?
#
loop_
_entity_poly.entity_id
_entity_poly.type
_entity_poly.pdbx_seq_one_letter_code
_entity_poly.pdbx_strand_id
1 'polypeptide(L)'
;MDPVTHVVVGAALAVVGGAEVSLTSPVLMVTTLGAVAPDMDIIYQYWGHYAYLKHHRGISHSLPGLLAFASLISGLLSMVFPGTSFFMLFLWAFLGGLSHTFLDLLNSYGVMIFYPFSRKKYTLNLLMITDPVLIGFSLALIYAGWRKSILVFPLFLIIIGYLILRLAMRRKAERLINGYYGASIEKLVVMPAFSSLINWDFIVRVNNKNIVGQINIITGKIKIHKRLKLRKEALKEILEKTKIGKFFKEFTPLLHIDYRIEGNKIIGRFTDLRYYVRNGFLHQATVILDNSSYQVEKALFQPYNPKNKIEIR
;
A
#
# COMPACT_ATOMS: atom_id res chain seq x y z
N MET A 1 -1.91 3.40 4.52
CA MET A 1 -1.29 2.65 5.62
C MET A 1 -2.46 2.06 6.38
N ASP A 2 -2.38 1.78 7.68
CA ASP A 2 -3.62 1.77 8.47
C ASP A 2 -4.16 3.20 8.65
N PRO A 3 -5.49 3.37 8.80
CA PRO A 3 -6.10 4.68 8.98
C PRO A 3 -5.62 5.46 10.22
N VAL A 4 -5.23 4.75 11.29
CA VAL A 4 -4.76 5.39 12.53
C VAL A 4 -3.48 6.17 12.28
N THR A 5 -2.54 5.58 11.53
CA THR A 5 -1.32 6.28 11.11
C THR A 5 -1.63 7.59 10.38
N HIS A 6 -2.63 7.60 9.48
CA HIS A 6 -3.00 8.80 8.73
C HIS A 6 -3.62 9.89 9.60
N VAL A 7 -4.49 9.53 10.54
CA VAL A 7 -5.04 10.48 11.53
C VAL A 7 -3.91 11.14 12.32
N VAL A 8 -3.02 10.31 12.89
CA VAL A 8 -1.93 10.78 13.76
C VAL A 8 -0.94 11.63 12.98
N VAL A 9 -0.53 11.23 11.78
CA VAL A 9 0.40 12.02 10.96
C VAL A 9 -0.25 13.32 10.46
N GLY A 10 -1.52 13.30 10.07
CA GLY A 10 -2.25 14.51 9.68
C GLY A 10 -2.34 15.53 10.81
N ALA A 11 -2.62 15.07 12.04
CA ALA A 11 -2.60 15.93 13.23
C ALA A 11 -1.18 16.45 13.53
N ALA A 12 -0.16 15.59 13.46
CA ALA A 12 1.23 15.99 13.66
C ALA A 12 1.67 17.04 12.63
N LEU A 13 1.26 16.92 11.37
CA LEU A 13 1.55 17.88 10.31
C LEU A 13 0.97 19.27 10.62
N ALA A 14 -0.27 19.34 11.12
CA ALA A 14 -0.87 20.61 11.54
C ALA A 14 -0.08 21.25 12.68
N VAL A 15 0.39 20.45 13.65
CA VAL A 15 1.19 20.92 14.78
C VAL A 15 2.56 21.46 14.33
N VAL A 16 3.22 20.80 13.39
CA VAL A 16 4.45 21.34 12.75
C VAL A 16 4.16 22.68 12.07
N GLY A 17 2.96 22.82 11.51
CA GLY A 17 2.43 24.07 10.95
C GLY A 17 2.11 25.17 11.96
N GLY A 18 2.28 24.92 13.26
CA GLY A 18 1.96 25.86 14.33
C GLY A 18 0.51 25.85 14.79
N ALA A 19 -0.31 24.88 14.35
CA ALA A 19 -1.68 24.75 14.81
C ALA A 19 -1.72 24.36 16.29
N GLU A 20 -2.66 24.96 17.03
CA GLU A 20 -2.91 24.54 18.41
C GLU A 20 -3.53 23.14 18.45
N VAL A 21 -3.12 22.33 19.45
CA VAL A 21 -3.69 21.00 19.70
C VAL A 21 -5.01 21.16 20.45
N SER A 22 -6.05 21.57 19.71
CA SER A 22 -7.41 21.77 20.21
C SER A 22 -8.43 21.39 19.14
N LEU A 23 -9.58 20.87 19.54
CA LEU A 23 -10.71 20.62 18.64
C LEU A 23 -11.31 21.92 18.07
N THR A 24 -11.02 23.06 18.69
CA THR A 24 -11.42 24.39 18.17
C THR A 24 -10.44 24.92 17.12
N SER A 25 -9.31 24.26 16.88
CA SER A 25 -8.31 24.66 15.89
C SER A 25 -8.77 24.24 14.48
N PRO A 26 -9.11 25.20 13.59
CA PRO A 26 -9.60 24.88 12.25
C PRO A 26 -8.52 24.16 11.42
N VAL A 27 -7.25 24.56 11.59
CA VAL A 27 -6.10 23.98 10.89
C VAL A 27 -5.87 22.52 11.29
N LEU A 28 -5.94 22.22 12.59
CA LEU A 28 -5.82 20.84 13.07
C LEU A 28 -6.93 19.98 12.46
N MET A 29 -8.18 20.44 12.58
CA MET A 29 -9.34 19.68 12.11
C MET A 29 -9.30 19.44 10.61
N VAL A 30 -9.05 20.48 9.81
CA VAL A 30 -9.07 20.36 8.35
C VAL A 30 -7.91 19.51 7.82
N THR A 31 -6.72 19.60 8.43
CA THR A 31 -5.55 18.81 8.05
C THR A 31 -5.76 17.33 8.37
N THR A 32 -6.26 17.03 9.58
CA THR A 32 -6.54 15.64 9.98
C THR A 32 -7.65 15.02 9.14
N LEU A 33 -8.75 15.75 8.89
CA LEU A 33 -9.82 15.26 8.00
C LEU A 33 -9.31 15.06 6.57
N GLY A 34 -8.52 16.00 6.05
CA GLY A 34 -7.87 15.87 4.75
C GLY A 34 -6.97 14.64 4.67
N ALA A 35 -6.24 14.32 5.74
CA ALA A 35 -5.40 13.13 5.82
C ALA A 35 -6.19 11.81 5.90
N VAL A 36 -7.45 11.82 6.32
CA VAL A 36 -8.30 10.62 6.36
C VAL A 36 -9.09 10.45 5.06
N ALA A 37 -9.43 11.55 4.38
CA ALA A 37 -10.33 11.56 3.23
C ALA A 37 -9.99 10.58 2.10
N PRO A 38 -8.71 10.33 1.72
CA PRO A 38 -8.40 9.40 0.64
C PRO A 38 -8.91 7.97 0.90
N ASP A 39 -8.92 7.52 2.16
CA ASP A 39 -9.41 6.19 2.58
C ASP A 39 -10.96 6.13 2.66
N MET A 40 -11.68 7.21 2.37
CA MET A 40 -13.14 7.15 2.17
C MET A 40 -13.56 6.26 1.00
N ASP A 41 -12.60 5.81 0.17
CA ASP A 41 -12.79 4.75 -0.80
C ASP A 41 -13.23 3.39 -0.18
N ILE A 42 -13.18 3.27 1.15
CA ILE A 42 -13.83 2.19 1.91
C ILE A 42 -15.32 2.06 1.60
N ILE A 43 -15.99 3.12 1.12
CA ILE A 43 -17.39 3.06 0.66
C ILE A 43 -17.59 1.98 -0.42
N TYR A 44 -16.56 1.70 -1.24
CA TYR A 44 -16.62 0.64 -2.25
C TYR A 44 -16.76 -0.76 -1.64
N GLN A 45 -16.46 -0.94 -0.36
CA GLN A 45 -16.67 -2.19 0.36
C GLN A 45 -18.14 -2.58 0.47
N TYR A 46 -19.07 -1.62 0.35
CA TYR A 46 -20.50 -1.89 0.24
C TYR A 46 -20.83 -2.85 -0.92
N TRP A 47 -20.10 -2.75 -2.05
CA TRP A 47 -20.23 -3.67 -3.20
C TRP A 47 -19.29 -4.87 -3.13
N GLY A 48 -18.70 -5.14 -1.95
CA GLY A 48 -17.85 -6.28 -1.66
C GLY A 48 -16.35 -6.02 -1.82
N HIS A 49 -15.54 -6.96 -1.30
CA HIS A 49 -14.08 -6.83 -1.24
C HIS A 49 -13.40 -6.71 -2.61
N TYR A 50 -13.98 -7.28 -3.67
CA TYR A 50 -13.47 -7.12 -5.02
C TYR A 50 -13.60 -5.67 -5.50
N ALA A 51 -14.77 -5.05 -5.31
CA ALA A 51 -15.01 -3.66 -5.68
C ALA A 51 -14.10 -2.72 -4.88
N TYR A 52 -13.98 -2.96 -3.56
CA TYR A 52 -13.06 -2.22 -2.71
C TYR A 52 -11.61 -2.30 -3.22
N LEU A 53 -11.03 -3.50 -3.35
CA LEU A 53 -9.61 -3.64 -3.73
C LEU A 53 -9.31 -3.15 -5.14
N LYS A 54 -10.31 -3.08 -6.02
CA LYS A 54 -10.20 -2.48 -7.36
C LYS A 54 -10.07 -0.97 -7.31
N HIS A 55 -10.82 -0.30 -6.44
CA HIS A 55 -10.85 1.17 -6.36
C HIS A 55 -9.91 1.73 -5.29
N HIS A 56 -9.53 0.91 -4.30
CA HIS A 56 -8.68 1.32 -3.20
C HIS A 56 -7.31 1.81 -3.70
N ARG A 57 -6.90 2.99 -3.19
CA ARG A 57 -5.71 3.73 -3.62
C ARG A 57 -5.70 4.12 -5.10
N GLY A 58 -6.90 4.28 -5.66
CA GLY A 58 -7.17 4.70 -7.01
C GLY A 58 -7.42 6.21 -7.10
N ILE A 59 -8.60 6.58 -7.55
CA ILE A 59 -9.00 7.97 -7.84
C ILE A 59 -8.93 8.86 -6.59
N SER A 60 -9.33 8.34 -5.42
CA SER A 60 -9.32 9.08 -4.15
C SER A 60 -7.94 9.58 -3.74
N HIS A 61 -6.88 8.92 -4.20
CA HIS A 61 -5.49 9.22 -3.87
C HIS A 61 -4.76 10.01 -4.96
N SER A 62 -5.43 10.31 -6.08
CA SER A 62 -4.83 11.08 -7.17
C SER A 62 -4.89 12.57 -6.90
N LEU A 63 -4.05 13.36 -7.58
CA LEU A 63 -4.02 14.81 -7.39
C LEU A 63 -5.42 15.46 -7.57
N PRO A 64 -6.20 15.16 -8.62
CA PRO A 64 -7.59 15.63 -8.72
C PRO A 64 -8.51 15.16 -7.58
N GLY A 65 -8.37 13.91 -7.12
CA GLY A 65 -9.15 13.40 -5.99
C GLY A 65 -8.85 14.15 -4.69
N LEU A 66 -7.57 14.43 -4.43
CA LEU A 66 -7.15 15.22 -3.27
C LEU A 66 -7.68 16.66 -3.34
N LEU A 67 -7.65 17.29 -4.52
CA LEU A 67 -8.20 18.64 -4.72
C LEU A 67 -9.73 18.67 -4.48
N ALA A 68 -10.45 17.63 -4.90
CA ALA A 68 -11.89 17.50 -4.68
C ALA A 68 -12.22 17.33 -3.19
N PHE A 69 -11.50 16.43 -2.48
CA PHE A 69 -11.68 16.27 -1.05
C PHE A 69 -11.32 17.53 -0.27
N ALA A 70 -10.22 18.20 -0.61
CA ALA A 70 -9.83 19.45 0.02
C ALA A 70 -10.89 20.55 -0.15
N SER A 71 -11.44 20.68 -1.36
CA SER A 71 -12.55 21.61 -1.64
C SER A 71 -13.79 21.30 -0.80
N LEU A 72 -14.20 20.02 -0.76
CA LEU A 72 -15.37 19.58 -0.01
C LEU A 72 -15.22 19.84 1.49
N ILE A 73 -14.10 19.40 2.08
CA ILE A 73 -13.85 19.55 3.52
C ILE A 73 -13.81 21.03 3.92
N SER A 74 -13.17 21.86 3.09
CA SER A 74 -13.05 23.29 3.35
C SER A 74 -14.37 24.02 3.23
N GLY A 75 -15.22 23.64 2.28
CA GLY A 75 -16.57 24.20 2.14
C GLY A 75 -17.50 23.83 3.30
N LEU A 76 -17.36 22.63 3.86
CA LEU A 76 -18.10 22.22 5.05
C LEU A 76 -17.58 22.93 6.30
N LEU A 77 -16.25 23.00 6.47
CA LEU A 77 -15.65 23.61 7.66
C LEU A 77 -15.67 25.14 7.65
N SER A 78 -15.80 25.81 6.50
CA SER A 78 -16.02 27.26 6.46
C SER A 78 -17.36 27.65 7.07
N MET A 79 -18.37 26.77 7.05
CA MET A 79 -19.65 26.99 7.74
C MET A 79 -19.52 26.90 9.27
N VAL A 80 -18.61 26.05 9.75
CA VAL A 80 -18.33 25.86 11.19
C VAL A 80 -17.38 26.93 11.73
N PHE A 81 -16.44 27.38 10.89
CA PHE A 81 -15.42 28.37 11.22
C PHE A 81 -15.50 29.59 10.29
N PRO A 82 -16.59 30.40 10.35
CA PRO A 82 -16.85 31.49 9.40
C PRO A 82 -15.77 32.59 9.41
N GLY A 83 -14.98 32.70 10.48
CA GLY A 83 -13.85 33.64 10.58
C GLY A 83 -12.54 33.13 9.97
N THR A 84 -12.48 31.89 9.49
CA THR A 84 -11.26 31.31 8.91
C THR A 84 -11.28 31.42 7.39
N SER A 85 -10.15 31.84 6.79
CA SER A 85 -10.01 31.91 5.34
C SER A 85 -10.26 30.54 4.69
N PHE A 86 -11.16 30.50 3.70
CA PHE A 86 -11.40 29.29 2.90
C PHE A 86 -10.11 28.77 2.26
N PHE A 87 -9.25 29.65 1.75
CA PHE A 87 -7.98 29.26 1.16
C PHE A 87 -7.06 28.56 2.18
N MET A 88 -7.05 29.03 3.42
CA MET A 88 -6.28 28.41 4.49
C MET A 88 -6.82 27.02 4.81
N LEU A 89 -8.15 26.87 4.94
CA LEU A 89 -8.78 25.56 5.12
C LEU A 89 -8.43 24.62 3.97
N PHE A 90 -8.56 25.09 2.74
CA PHE A 90 -8.27 24.33 1.52
C PHE A 90 -6.83 23.85 1.47
N LEU A 91 -5.87 24.76 1.70
CA LEU A 91 -4.45 24.44 1.66
C LEU A 91 -4.10 23.36 2.69
N TRP A 92 -4.59 23.50 3.92
CA TRP A 92 -4.29 22.54 4.99
C TRP A 92 -5.02 21.20 4.81
N ALA A 93 -6.25 21.19 4.29
CA ALA A 93 -6.95 19.98 3.89
C ALA A 93 -6.16 19.22 2.81
N PHE A 94 -5.69 19.96 1.80
CA PHE A 94 -4.92 19.43 0.70
C PHE A 94 -3.55 18.90 1.16
N LEU A 95 -2.85 19.60 2.06
CA LEU A 95 -1.61 19.12 2.68
C LEU A 95 -1.84 17.85 3.51
N GLY A 96 -2.97 17.76 4.21
CA GLY A 96 -3.41 16.53 4.88
C GLY A 96 -3.54 15.37 3.88
N GLY A 97 -4.30 15.55 2.81
CA GLY A 97 -4.48 14.55 1.75
C GLY A 97 -3.18 14.18 1.03
N LEU A 98 -2.29 15.16 0.78
CA LEU A 98 -0.97 14.91 0.23
C LEU A 98 -0.10 14.08 1.17
N SER A 99 -0.14 14.35 2.48
CA SER A 99 0.61 13.55 3.46
C SER A 99 0.17 12.10 3.46
N HIS A 100 -1.14 11.84 3.32
CA HIS A 100 -1.69 10.50 3.18
C HIS A 100 -1.14 9.80 1.95
N THR A 101 -1.34 10.38 0.76
CA THR A 101 -0.89 9.79 -0.51
C THR A 101 0.62 9.61 -0.53
N PHE A 102 1.38 10.54 0.06
CA PHE A 102 2.83 10.43 0.18
C PHE A 102 3.24 9.22 1.03
N LEU A 103 2.66 9.04 2.22
CA LEU A 103 2.97 7.87 3.05
C LEU A 103 2.58 6.55 2.37
N ASP A 104 1.50 6.56 1.61
CA ASP A 104 1.08 5.38 0.87
C ASP A 104 1.93 5.07 -0.37
N LEU A 105 2.51 6.09 -0.99
CA LEU A 105 3.57 5.94 -1.99
C LEU A 105 4.82 5.28 -1.38
N LEU A 106 5.10 5.52 -0.10
CA LEU A 106 6.22 4.88 0.61
C LEU A 106 5.95 3.41 0.98
N ASN A 107 4.74 2.89 0.80
CA ASN A 107 4.35 1.51 1.12
C ASN A 107 4.26 0.62 -0.13
N SER A 108 4.38 -0.69 0.03
CA SER A 108 4.40 -1.71 -1.02
C SER A 108 3.09 -1.93 -1.80
N TYR A 109 1.94 -1.43 -1.34
CA TYR A 109 0.70 -1.46 -2.12
C TYR A 109 0.70 -0.50 -3.31
N GLY A 110 1.24 0.70 -3.11
CA GLY A 110 1.31 1.79 -4.08
C GLY A 110 0.00 2.54 -4.34
N VAL A 111 0.11 3.69 -5.02
CA VAL A 111 -0.98 4.67 -5.28
C VAL A 111 -1.03 5.12 -6.73
N MET A 112 -2.21 5.48 -7.24
CA MET A 112 -2.43 6.05 -8.59
C MET A 112 -2.29 7.58 -8.61
N ILE A 113 -1.14 8.11 -8.19
CA ILE A 113 -0.94 9.56 -8.00
C ILE A 113 -1.16 10.39 -9.29
N PHE A 114 -0.84 9.83 -10.47
CA PHE A 114 -0.94 10.51 -11.77
C PHE A 114 -2.26 10.25 -12.52
N TYR A 115 -3.29 9.70 -11.87
CA TYR A 115 -4.61 9.61 -12.47
C TYR A 115 -5.19 11.02 -12.71
N PRO A 116 -5.80 11.33 -13.88
CA PRO A 116 -6.31 10.41 -14.90
C PRO A 116 -5.33 10.02 -16.02
N PHE A 117 -4.14 10.62 -16.09
CA PHE A 117 -3.18 10.37 -17.18
C PHE A 117 -2.59 8.96 -17.15
N SER A 118 -2.44 8.37 -15.95
CA SER A 118 -1.96 7.00 -15.78
C SER A 118 -2.70 6.27 -14.66
N ARG A 119 -3.07 5.01 -14.91
CA ARG A 119 -3.66 4.10 -13.91
C ARG A 119 -2.60 3.25 -13.18
N LYS A 120 -1.31 3.49 -13.45
CA LYS A 120 -0.21 2.74 -12.83
C LYS A 120 -0.11 3.10 -11.35
N LYS A 121 -0.01 2.09 -10.49
CA LYS A 121 0.32 2.27 -9.06
C LYS A 121 1.83 2.43 -8.89
N TYR A 122 2.23 3.47 -8.18
CA TYR A 122 3.63 3.76 -7.85
C TYR A 122 3.89 3.42 -6.39
N THR A 123 5.08 2.87 -6.09
CA THR A 123 5.52 2.49 -4.74
C THR A 123 7.03 2.67 -4.61
N LEU A 124 7.48 3.06 -3.40
CA LEU A 124 8.88 3.12 -3.02
C LEU A 124 9.29 1.99 -2.05
N ASN A 125 8.36 1.13 -1.63
CA ASN A 125 8.64 -0.04 -0.78
C ASN A 125 9.55 0.28 0.43
N LEU A 126 9.26 1.35 1.17
CA LEU A 126 10.08 1.78 2.31
C LEU A 126 9.42 1.48 3.66
N LEU A 127 8.13 1.76 3.79
CA LEU A 127 7.42 1.74 5.05
C LEU A 127 6.45 0.56 5.18
N MET A 128 6.27 0.12 6.42
CA MET A 128 5.34 -0.94 6.78
C MET A 128 3.88 -0.46 6.61
N ILE A 129 2.93 -1.39 6.55
CA ILE A 129 1.50 -1.03 6.54
C ILE A 129 1.11 -0.31 7.82
N THR A 130 1.60 -0.82 8.96
CA THR A 130 1.50 -0.19 10.26
C THR A 130 2.91 0.01 10.79
N ASP A 131 3.30 1.26 10.94
CA ASP A 131 4.66 1.64 11.32
C ASP A 131 4.64 2.25 12.74
N PRO A 132 4.93 1.45 13.78
CA PRO A 132 4.84 1.92 15.17
C PRO A 132 5.84 3.03 15.50
N VAL A 133 6.95 3.13 14.75
CA VAL A 133 7.95 4.18 14.95
C VAL A 133 7.42 5.50 14.44
N LEU A 134 6.81 5.49 13.24
CA LEU A 134 6.18 6.69 12.68
C LEU A 134 5.01 7.17 13.56
N ILE A 135 4.16 6.26 14.02
CA ILE A 135 3.06 6.58 14.94
C ILE A 135 3.62 7.18 16.24
N GLY A 136 4.61 6.52 16.86
CA GLY A 136 5.19 6.96 18.13
C GLY A 136 5.79 8.37 18.07
N PHE A 137 6.61 8.66 17.05
CA PHE A 137 7.18 10.01 16.89
C PHE A 137 6.13 11.06 16.54
N SER A 138 5.11 10.71 15.76
CA SER A 138 4.02 11.63 15.44
C SER A 138 3.17 11.95 16.67
N LEU A 139 2.90 10.98 17.55
CA LEU A 139 2.25 11.22 18.85
C LEU A 139 3.11 12.08 19.78
N ALA A 140 4.42 11.81 19.85
CA ALA A 140 5.35 12.63 20.63
C ALA A 140 5.37 14.08 20.13
N LEU A 141 5.29 14.29 18.81
CA LEU A 141 5.22 15.60 18.19
C LEU A 141 3.94 16.33 18.57
N ILE A 142 2.78 15.66 18.48
CA ILE A 142 1.49 16.23 18.92
C ILE A 142 1.56 16.61 20.40
N TYR A 143 2.10 15.75 21.25
CA TYR A 143 2.27 16.02 22.67
C TYR A 143 3.19 17.24 22.91
N ALA A 144 4.32 17.34 22.20
CA ALA A 144 5.21 18.50 22.28
C ALA A 144 4.50 19.79 21.85
N GLY A 145 3.68 19.76 20.79
CA GLY A 145 2.87 20.89 20.35
C GLY A 145 1.82 21.31 21.37
N TRP A 146 1.14 20.34 21.99
CA TRP A 146 0.20 20.59 23.07
C TRP A 146 0.86 21.28 24.27
N ARG A 147 2.10 20.88 24.59
CA ARG A 147 2.93 21.52 25.63
C ARG A 147 3.61 22.82 25.18
N LYS A 148 3.36 23.28 23.94
CA LYS A 148 4.02 24.45 23.31
C LYS A 148 5.55 24.38 23.44
N SER A 149 6.10 23.17 23.30
CA SER A 149 7.52 22.87 23.49
C SER A 149 8.35 23.18 22.25
N ILE A 150 9.59 23.63 22.45
CA ILE A 150 10.59 23.80 21.36
C ILE A 150 10.96 22.48 20.67
N LEU A 151 10.59 21.33 21.26
CA LEU A 151 10.89 19.99 20.74
C LEU A 151 10.10 19.60 19.48
N VAL A 152 9.08 20.38 19.06
CA VAL A 152 8.29 20.10 17.85
C VAL A 152 9.18 19.95 16.62
N PHE A 153 10.12 20.90 16.41
CA PHE A 153 10.99 20.88 15.24
C PHE A 153 12.02 19.74 15.26
N PRO A 154 12.75 19.47 16.37
CA PRO A 154 13.59 18.27 16.49
C PRO A 154 12.84 16.95 16.25
N LEU A 155 11.63 16.79 16.78
CA LEU A 155 10.81 15.59 16.56
C LEU A 155 10.40 15.42 15.10
N PHE A 156 10.07 16.53 14.42
CA PHE A 156 9.83 16.52 12.98
C PHE A 156 11.08 16.08 12.20
N LEU A 157 12.26 16.59 12.55
CA LEU A 157 13.53 16.15 11.93
C LEU A 157 13.83 14.67 12.19
N ILE A 158 13.46 14.14 13.35
CA ILE A 158 13.61 12.70 13.65
C ILE A 158 12.75 11.85 12.71
N ILE A 159 11.52 12.29 12.40
CA ILE A 159 10.66 11.60 11.42
C ILE A 159 11.33 11.59 10.04
N ILE A 160 11.89 12.72 9.60
CA ILE A 160 12.63 12.80 8.33
C ILE A 160 13.86 11.87 8.36
N GLY A 161 14.63 11.90 9.44
CA GLY A 161 15.78 11.02 9.65
C GLY A 161 15.39 9.54 9.63
N TYR A 162 14.24 9.19 10.18
CA TYR A 162 13.69 7.83 10.12
C TYR A 162 13.41 7.40 8.67
N LEU A 163 12.79 8.26 7.83
CA LEU A 163 12.56 7.94 6.42
C LEU A 163 13.87 7.71 5.66
N ILE A 164 14.89 8.53 5.92
CA ILE A 164 16.23 8.38 5.33
C ILE A 164 16.87 7.06 5.79
N LEU A 165 16.77 6.73 7.08
CA LEU A 165 17.25 5.47 7.64
C LEU A 165 16.56 4.28 6.95
N ARG A 166 15.24 4.33 6.77
CA ARG A 166 14.48 3.27 6.07
C ARG A 166 14.94 3.09 4.63
N LEU A 167 15.23 4.18 3.92
CA LEU A 167 15.82 4.11 2.58
C LEU A 167 17.21 3.45 2.60
N ALA A 168 18.07 3.81 3.55
CA ALA A 168 19.40 3.21 3.71
C ALA A 168 19.30 1.71 4.03
N MET A 169 18.37 1.30 4.90
CA MET A 169 18.10 -0.10 5.24
C MET A 169 17.65 -0.90 4.01
N ARG A 170 16.73 -0.36 3.21
CA ARG A 170 16.31 -0.97 1.94
C ARG A 170 17.49 -1.19 1.00
N ARG A 171 18.31 -0.15 0.78
CA ARG A 171 19.51 -0.24 -0.09
C ARG A 171 20.50 -1.27 0.43
N LYS A 172 20.68 -1.37 1.75
CA LYS A 172 21.52 -2.41 2.38
C LYS A 172 20.97 -3.81 2.10
N ALA A 173 19.66 -4.02 2.26
CA ALA A 173 19.02 -5.29 1.93
C ALA A 173 19.21 -5.67 0.46
N GLU A 174 19.01 -4.73 -0.46
CA GLU A 174 19.25 -4.93 -1.91
C GLU A 174 20.70 -5.38 -2.18
N ARG A 175 21.70 -4.72 -1.58
CA ARG A 175 23.11 -5.10 -1.72
C ARG A 175 23.41 -6.50 -1.21
N LEU A 176 22.89 -6.86 -0.04
CA LEU A 176 23.10 -8.19 0.54
C LEU A 176 22.46 -9.31 -0.32
N ILE A 177 21.26 -9.07 -0.86
CA ILE A 177 20.57 -10.03 -1.74
C ILE A 177 21.32 -10.17 -3.07
N ASN A 178 21.79 -9.05 -3.64
CA ASN A 178 22.62 -9.07 -4.84
C ASN A 178 23.93 -9.84 -4.62
N GLY A 179 24.56 -9.72 -3.45
CA GLY A 179 25.73 -10.52 -3.10
C GLY A 179 25.43 -12.02 -2.99
N TYR A 180 24.23 -12.40 -2.56
CA TYR A 180 23.85 -13.81 -2.38
C TYR A 180 23.44 -14.51 -3.69
N TYR A 181 22.65 -13.86 -4.55
CA TYR A 181 22.19 -14.45 -5.81
C TYR A 181 23.06 -14.06 -7.02
N GLY A 182 23.94 -13.08 -6.86
CA GLY A 182 24.90 -12.65 -7.88
C GLY A 182 24.26 -12.15 -9.18
N ALA A 183 24.95 -12.39 -10.30
CA ALA A 183 24.51 -11.96 -11.63
C ALA A 183 23.30 -12.74 -12.19
N SER A 184 22.78 -13.74 -11.48
CA SER A 184 21.64 -14.56 -11.94
C SER A 184 20.27 -13.91 -11.71
N ILE A 185 20.22 -12.69 -11.16
CA ILE A 185 18.98 -11.97 -10.85
C ILE A 185 18.41 -11.32 -12.13
N GLU A 186 17.26 -11.80 -12.57
CA GLU A 186 16.48 -11.16 -13.64
C GLU A 186 15.65 -9.98 -13.12
N LYS A 187 15.14 -10.09 -11.89
CA LYS A 187 14.33 -9.05 -11.23
C LYS A 187 14.44 -9.20 -9.72
N LEU A 188 14.70 -8.08 -9.04
CA LEU A 188 14.68 -7.99 -7.58
C LEU A 188 13.66 -6.95 -7.14
N VAL A 189 12.83 -7.33 -6.17
CA VAL A 189 12.01 -6.39 -5.42
C VAL A 189 12.23 -6.63 -3.93
N VAL A 190 12.53 -5.56 -3.21
CA VAL A 190 12.74 -5.55 -1.77
C VAL A 190 11.68 -4.69 -1.13
N MET A 191 11.08 -5.18 -0.05
CA MET A 191 9.94 -4.59 0.65
C MET A 191 10.13 -4.72 2.16
N PRO A 192 9.57 -3.81 2.95
CA PRO A 192 9.64 -3.94 4.40
C PRO A 192 8.82 -5.14 4.85
N ALA A 193 9.34 -5.88 5.83
CA ALA A 193 8.59 -6.98 6.40
C ALA A 193 7.32 -6.48 7.10
N PHE A 194 6.27 -7.31 7.10
CA PHE A 194 4.99 -6.95 7.71
C PHE A 194 5.10 -6.60 9.21
N SER A 195 6.01 -7.23 9.95
CA SER A 195 6.09 -7.12 11.42
C SER A 195 7.52 -6.92 11.95
N SER A 196 8.43 -6.36 11.15
CA SER A 196 9.82 -6.14 11.58
C SER A 196 10.43 -4.91 10.91
N LEU A 197 11.14 -4.11 11.71
CA LEU A 197 11.93 -2.98 11.21
C LEU A 197 13.23 -3.45 10.54
N ILE A 198 13.81 -4.54 11.03
CA ILE A 198 15.15 -5.01 10.64
C ILE A 198 15.05 -6.04 9.50
N ASN A 199 13.99 -6.83 9.47
CA ASN A 199 13.80 -7.81 8.41
C ASN A 199 13.14 -7.15 7.20
N TRP A 200 13.60 -7.52 6.01
CA TRP A 200 13.08 -7.05 4.74
C TRP A 200 12.66 -8.26 3.90
N ASP A 201 11.45 -8.22 3.38
CA ASP A 201 10.95 -9.24 2.47
C ASP A 201 11.52 -8.98 1.08
N PHE A 202 11.80 -10.05 0.34
CA PHE A 202 12.29 -9.93 -1.03
C PHE A 202 11.65 -10.95 -1.94
N ILE A 203 11.56 -10.56 -3.20
CA ILE A 203 11.17 -11.41 -4.32
C ILE A 203 12.28 -11.30 -5.35
N VAL A 204 12.92 -12.42 -5.63
CA VAL A 204 13.95 -12.52 -6.66
C VAL A 204 13.48 -13.47 -7.76
N ARG A 205 13.65 -13.05 -9.01
CA ARG A 205 13.43 -13.92 -10.18
C ARG A 205 14.78 -14.41 -10.68
N VAL A 206 14.94 -15.74 -10.68
CA VAL A 206 16.16 -16.43 -11.09
C VAL A 206 15.78 -17.76 -11.75
N ASN A 207 16.36 -18.08 -12.90
CA ASN A 207 16.23 -19.38 -13.57
C ASN A 207 14.76 -19.82 -13.72
N ASN A 208 13.92 -18.92 -14.22
CA ASN A 208 12.49 -19.15 -14.43
C ASN A 208 11.70 -19.50 -13.14
N LYS A 209 12.16 -19.01 -11.97
CA LYS A 209 11.49 -19.16 -10.68
C LYS A 209 11.40 -17.81 -9.96
N ASN A 210 10.26 -17.54 -9.34
CA ASN A 210 10.16 -16.50 -8.32
C ASN A 210 10.49 -17.12 -6.96
N ILE A 211 11.50 -16.61 -6.27
CA ILE A 211 11.84 -16.98 -4.90
C ILE A 211 11.37 -15.86 -3.99
N VAL A 212 10.55 -16.21 -3.01
CA VAL A 212 10.05 -15.30 -1.98
C VAL A 212 10.74 -15.64 -0.67
N GLY A 213 11.34 -14.64 -0.04
CA GLY A 213 12.07 -14.82 1.20
C GLY A 213 12.15 -13.54 2.00
N GLN A 214 12.92 -13.60 3.08
CA GLN A 214 13.16 -12.51 3.98
C GLN A 214 14.65 -12.46 4.32
N ILE A 215 15.20 -11.27 4.43
CA ILE A 215 16.59 -11.03 4.84
C ILE A 215 16.63 -10.19 6.11
N ASN A 216 17.48 -10.58 7.05
CA ASN A 216 17.80 -9.76 8.22
C ASN A 216 19.02 -8.90 7.89
N ILE A 217 18.87 -7.56 7.91
CA ILE A 217 19.95 -6.66 7.45
C ILE A 217 21.10 -6.49 8.45
N ILE A 218 20.96 -6.98 9.69
CA ILE A 218 22.02 -6.95 10.71
C ILE A 218 22.90 -8.20 10.57
N THR A 219 22.28 -9.37 10.58
CA THR A 219 22.97 -10.67 10.54
C THR A 219 23.28 -11.14 9.12
N GLY A 220 22.65 -10.57 8.09
CA GLY A 220 22.73 -11.03 6.71
C GLY A 220 22.02 -12.36 6.44
N LYS A 221 21.37 -12.97 7.43
CA LYS A 221 20.70 -14.27 7.28
C LYS A 221 19.49 -14.15 6.36
N ILE A 222 19.40 -15.06 5.39
CA ILE A 222 18.28 -15.20 4.47
C ILE A 222 17.41 -16.38 4.89
N LYS A 223 16.09 -16.16 4.92
CA LYS A 223 15.07 -17.19 5.12
C LYS A 223 14.20 -17.27 3.88
N ILE A 224 14.21 -18.42 3.21
CA ILE A 224 13.35 -18.66 2.03
C ILE A 224 11.98 -19.15 2.49
N HIS A 225 10.93 -18.50 2.01
CA HIS A 225 9.55 -18.87 2.31
C HIS A 225 8.96 -19.78 1.22
N LYS A 226 9.11 -19.40 -0.05
CA LYS A 226 8.58 -20.16 -1.18
C LYS A 226 9.50 -20.06 -2.40
N ARG A 227 9.50 -21.13 -3.19
CA ARG A 227 10.09 -21.18 -4.54
C ARG A 227 8.98 -21.54 -5.51
N LEU A 228 8.68 -20.64 -6.44
CA LEU A 228 7.54 -20.74 -7.35
C LEU A 228 8.04 -20.82 -8.78
N LYS A 229 7.80 -21.94 -9.46
CA LYS A 229 8.19 -22.12 -10.87
C LYS A 229 7.29 -21.31 -11.78
N LEU A 230 7.85 -20.56 -12.71
CA LEU A 230 7.08 -19.91 -13.76
C LEU A 230 6.64 -20.96 -14.78
N ARG A 231 5.35 -20.96 -15.14
CA ARG A 231 4.74 -21.87 -16.11
C ARG A 231 4.83 -21.31 -17.54
N LYS A 232 4.62 -22.18 -18.53
CA LYS A 232 4.61 -21.83 -19.97
C LYS A 232 3.52 -20.79 -20.29
N GLU A 233 3.75 -19.99 -21.32
CA GLU A 233 2.94 -18.81 -21.65
C GLU A 233 1.55 -19.13 -22.24
N ALA A 234 1.39 -20.25 -22.94
CA ALA A 234 0.16 -20.56 -23.68
C ALA A 234 -1.14 -20.48 -22.84
N LEU A 235 -1.18 -21.14 -21.67
CA LEU A 235 -2.34 -21.09 -20.78
C LEU A 235 -2.40 -19.81 -19.94
N LYS A 236 -1.26 -19.15 -19.75
CA LYS A 236 -1.17 -17.91 -18.99
C LYS A 236 -1.92 -16.78 -19.68
N GLU A 237 -1.81 -16.66 -21.00
CA GLU A 237 -2.53 -15.63 -21.77
C GLU A 237 -4.05 -15.77 -21.67
N ILE A 238 -4.55 -17.01 -21.72
CA ILE A 238 -5.97 -17.32 -21.57
C ILE A 238 -6.45 -16.91 -20.17
N LEU A 239 -5.70 -17.30 -19.14
CA LEU A 239 -5.99 -16.95 -17.75
C LEU A 239 -5.97 -15.43 -17.52
N GLU A 240 -5.02 -14.70 -18.11
CA GLU A 240 -4.93 -13.24 -18.01
C GLU A 240 -6.12 -12.51 -18.67
N LYS A 241 -6.76 -13.09 -19.69
CA LYS A 241 -7.93 -12.49 -20.36
C LYS A 241 -9.20 -12.57 -19.52
N THR A 242 -9.25 -13.46 -18.52
CA THR A 242 -10.39 -13.54 -17.59
C THR A 242 -10.57 -12.25 -16.79
N LYS A 243 -11.80 -11.97 -16.33
CA LYS A 243 -12.11 -10.80 -15.49
C LYS A 243 -11.19 -10.70 -14.26
N ILE A 244 -10.89 -11.84 -13.63
CA ILE A 244 -10.03 -11.91 -12.45
C ILE A 244 -8.55 -11.77 -12.81
N GLY A 245 -8.12 -12.32 -13.96
CA GLY A 245 -6.76 -12.16 -14.49
C GLY A 245 -6.43 -10.70 -14.79
N LYS A 246 -7.34 -10.00 -15.50
CA LYS A 246 -7.21 -8.55 -15.75
C LYS A 246 -7.11 -7.76 -14.46
N PHE A 247 -7.98 -8.05 -13.48
CA PHE A 247 -7.93 -7.42 -12.17
C PHE A 247 -6.57 -7.63 -11.49
N PHE A 248 -6.06 -8.87 -11.41
CA PHE A 248 -4.77 -9.13 -10.75
C PHE A 248 -3.59 -8.46 -11.46
N LYS A 249 -3.64 -8.33 -12.79
CA LYS A 249 -2.62 -7.64 -13.59
C LYS A 249 -2.57 -6.14 -13.26
N GLU A 250 -3.72 -5.52 -12.98
CA GLU A 250 -3.81 -4.13 -12.54
C GLU A 250 -3.53 -3.98 -11.03
N PHE A 251 -3.92 -4.97 -10.24
CA PHE A 251 -3.85 -4.94 -8.77
C PHE A 251 -2.43 -5.12 -8.21
N THR A 252 -1.62 -6.00 -8.81
CA THR A 252 -0.26 -6.28 -8.33
C THR A 252 0.80 -6.27 -9.45
N PRO A 253 1.90 -5.52 -9.28
CA PRO A 253 3.05 -5.58 -10.19
C PRO A 253 3.89 -6.85 -10.03
N LEU A 254 3.55 -7.68 -9.03
CA LEU A 254 4.26 -8.91 -8.63
C LEU A 254 3.35 -10.13 -8.73
N LEU A 255 2.55 -10.17 -9.80
CA LEU A 255 1.66 -11.27 -10.11
C LEU A 255 2.45 -12.56 -10.39
N HIS A 256 2.06 -13.63 -9.72
CA HIS A 256 2.42 -15.00 -10.06
C HIS A 256 1.18 -15.78 -10.49
N ILE A 257 1.26 -16.42 -11.65
CA ILE A 257 0.21 -17.28 -12.20
C ILE A 257 0.74 -18.71 -12.20
N ASP A 258 0.01 -19.60 -11.53
CA ASP A 258 0.21 -21.04 -11.61
C ASP A 258 -1.09 -21.68 -12.11
N TYR A 259 -1.01 -22.89 -12.66
CA TYR A 259 -2.19 -23.61 -13.08
C TYR A 259 -1.96 -25.12 -13.01
N ARG A 260 -3.07 -25.85 -12.89
CA ARG A 260 -3.11 -27.32 -12.97
C ARG A 260 -4.30 -27.75 -13.82
N ILE A 261 -4.14 -28.88 -14.50
CA ILE A 261 -5.21 -29.50 -15.29
C ILE A 261 -5.68 -30.71 -14.49
N GLU A 262 -6.97 -30.76 -14.18
CA GLU A 262 -7.62 -31.85 -13.45
C GLU A 262 -8.83 -32.32 -14.26
N GLY A 263 -8.71 -33.47 -14.94
CA GLY A 263 -9.74 -33.95 -15.87
C GLY A 263 -9.98 -32.96 -17.01
N ASN A 264 -11.24 -32.57 -17.23
CA ASN A 264 -11.60 -31.57 -18.23
C ASN A 264 -11.55 -30.12 -17.71
N LYS A 265 -10.84 -29.84 -16.61
CA LYS A 265 -10.80 -28.50 -16.00
C LYS A 265 -9.40 -27.96 -15.90
N ILE A 266 -9.26 -26.67 -16.21
CA ILE A 266 -8.05 -25.89 -15.97
C ILE A 266 -8.28 -25.03 -14.74
N ILE A 267 -7.52 -25.27 -13.69
CA ILE A 267 -7.57 -24.50 -12.45
C ILE A 267 -6.38 -23.55 -12.45
N GLY A 268 -6.63 -22.29 -12.76
CA GLY A 268 -5.64 -21.21 -12.71
C GLY A 268 -5.65 -20.49 -11.35
N ARG A 269 -4.47 -20.22 -10.80
CA ARG A 269 -4.29 -19.50 -9.54
C ARG A 269 -3.46 -18.24 -9.75
N PHE A 270 -4.02 -17.12 -9.34
CA PHE A 270 -3.36 -15.81 -9.32
C PHE A 270 -2.93 -15.51 -7.89
N THR A 271 -1.68 -15.09 -7.71
CA THR A 271 -1.13 -14.79 -6.39
C THR A 271 -0.38 -13.47 -6.43
N ASP A 272 -0.69 -12.58 -5.49
CA ASP A 272 0.13 -11.41 -5.20
C ASP A 272 1.28 -11.79 -4.27
N LEU A 273 2.51 -11.68 -4.76
CA LEU A 273 3.69 -12.13 -4.02
C LEU A 273 4.15 -11.17 -2.90
N ARG A 274 3.58 -9.96 -2.81
CA ARG A 274 4.07 -8.91 -1.91
C ARG A 274 4.06 -9.28 -0.43
N TYR A 275 3.01 -9.94 0.03
CA TYR A 275 2.79 -10.19 1.46
C TYR A 275 2.62 -11.69 1.73
N TYR A 276 3.68 -12.31 2.25
CA TYR A 276 3.67 -13.68 2.75
C TYR A 276 3.48 -13.68 4.27
N VAL A 277 2.30 -14.06 4.73
CA VAL A 277 1.89 -13.99 6.15
C VAL A 277 1.30 -15.33 6.56
N ARG A 278 1.67 -15.85 7.74
CA ARG A 278 1.12 -17.10 8.31
C ARG A 278 1.10 -18.28 7.32
N ASN A 279 2.23 -18.53 6.65
CA ASN A 279 2.40 -19.60 5.66
C ASN A 279 1.54 -19.51 4.37
N GLY A 280 0.99 -18.33 4.06
CA GLY A 280 0.24 -18.08 2.84
C GLY A 280 0.48 -16.68 2.28
N PHE A 281 -0.03 -16.44 1.06
CA PHE A 281 -0.06 -15.10 0.48
C PHE A 281 -1.38 -14.42 0.82
N LEU A 282 -1.33 -13.12 1.07
CA LEU A 282 -2.48 -12.35 1.55
C LEU A 282 -3.61 -12.26 0.51
N HIS A 283 -3.29 -12.11 -0.77
CA HIS A 283 -4.28 -11.98 -1.84
C HIS A 283 -4.07 -13.03 -2.91
N GLN A 284 -5.12 -13.84 -3.11
CA GLN A 284 -5.12 -14.90 -4.12
C GLN A 284 -6.46 -14.92 -4.86
N ALA A 285 -6.45 -15.49 -6.06
CA ALA A 285 -7.65 -15.83 -6.79
C ALA A 285 -7.47 -17.17 -7.47
N THR A 286 -8.59 -17.86 -7.66
CA THR A 286 -8.66 -19.11 -8.42
C THR A 286 -9.73 -18.96 -9.50
N VAL A 287 -9.40 -19.33 -10.73
CA VAL A 287 -10.36 -19.46 -11.81
C VAL A 287 -10.37 -20.90 -12.29
N ILE A 288 -11.56 -21.41 -12.58
CA ILE A 288 -11.78 -22.74 -13.13
C ILE A 288 -12.35 -22.54 -14.52
N LEU A 289 -11.63 -23.03 -15.52
CA LEU A 289 -12.05 -23.05 -16.92
C LEU A 289 -12.35 -24.47 -17.35
N ASP A 290 -13.30 -24.62 -18.27
CA ASP A 290 -13.43 -25.87 -19.04
C ASP A 290 -12.24 -26.00 -20.01
N ASN A 291 -11.62 -27.17 -20.07
CA ASN A 291 -10.38 -27.40 -20.82
C ASN A 291 -10.60 -27.45 -22.35
N SER A 292 -11.82 -27.73 -22.79
CA SER A 292 -12.15 -27.82 -24.22
C SER A 292 -12.54 -26.46 -24.80
N SER A 293 -13.38 -25.72 -24.06
CA SER A 293 -13.98 -24.45 -24.50
C SER A 293 -13.29 -23.21 -23.92
N TYR A 294 -12.43 -23.36 -22.90
CA TYR A 294 -11.81 -22.28 -22.13
C TYR A 294 -12.83 -21.31 -21.48
N GLN A 295 -14.10 -21.69 -21.37
CA GLN A 295 -15.10 -20.88 -20.70
C GLN A 295 -14.91 -20.92 -19.18
N VAL A 296 -15.13 -19.78 -18.53
CA VAL A 296 -15.03 -19.65 -17.07
C VAL A 296 -16.24 -20.33 -16.44
N GLU A 297 -16.01 -21.48 -15.80
CA GLU A 297 -17.04 -22.14 -15.00
C GLU A 297 -17.20 -21.46 -13.63
N LYS A 298 -16.07 -21.03 -13.03
CA LYS A 298 -16.07 -20.47 -11.68
C LYS A 298 -14.88 -19.55 -11.46
N ALA A 299 -15.10 -18.42 -10.78
CA ALA A 299 -14.04 -17.53 -10.32
C ALA A 299 -14.18 -17.25 -8.82
N LEU A 300 -13.13 -17.50 -8.06
CA LEU A 300 -13.06 -17.33 -6.61
C LEU A 300 -11.96 -16.34 -6.27
N PHE A 301 -12.31 -15.26 -5.59
CA PHE A 301 -11.37 -14.31 -5.01
C PHE A 301 -11.18 -14.59 -3.53
N GLN A 302 -9.93 -14.57 -3.08
CA GLN A 302 -9.52 -14.91 -1.73
C GLN A 302 -8.72 -13.77 -1.10
N PRO A 303 -9.41 -12.72 -0.59
CA PRO A 303 -8.75 -11.59 0.03
C PRO A 303 -8.40 -11.87 1.49
N TYR A 304 -7.21 -11.43 1.90
CA TYR A 304 -6.65 -11.46 3.26
C TYR A 304 -6.42 -12.83 3.88
N ASN A 305 -7.17 -13.86 3.45
CA ASN A 305 -7.04 -15.23 3.92
C ASN A 305 -7.43 -16.20 2.79
N PRO A 306 -6.62 -17.23 2.48
CA PRO A 306 -6.98 -18.27 1.51
C PRO A 306 -8.32 -18.98 1.79
N LYS A 307 -8.79 -18.96 3.04
CA LYS A 307 -10.07 -19.54 3.44
C LYS A 307 -11.29 -18.67 3.07
N ASN A 308 -11.12 -17.36 2.94
CA ASN A 308 -12.20 -16.47 2.52
C ASN A 308 -12.42 -16.65 1.03
N LYS A 309 -13.46 -17.36 0.59
CA LYS A 309 -13.74 -17.59 -0.84
C LYS A 309 -14.95 -16.74 -1.25
N ILE A 310 -14.73 -15.77 -2.11
CA ILE A 310 -15.77 -14.88 -2.64
C ILE A 310 -15.93 -15.21 -4.12
N GLU A 311 -17.10 -15.68 -4.50
CA GLU A 311 -17.40 -15.99 -5.90
C GLU A 311 -17.63 -14.70 -6.69
N ILE A 312 -16.91 -14.55 -7.80
CA ILE A 312 -17.06 -13.42 -8.71
C ILE A 312 -17.89 -13.89 -9.89
N ARG A 313 -19.10 -13.33 -10.00
CA ARG A 313 -19.93 -13.43 -11.20
C ARG A 313 -19.40 -12.54 -12.32
#